data_AF-A0A0R2ZE80-F1
#
_entry.id   AF-A0A0R2ZE80-F1
#
_cell.length_a   1.000
_cell.length_b   1.000
_cell.length_c   1.000
_cell.angle_alpha   90.00
_cell.angle_beta   90.00
_cell.angle_gamma   90.00
#
_symmetry.space_group_name_H-M   'P 1'
#
loop_
_entity.id
_entity.type
_entity.pdbx_description
1 polymer ?
#
loop_
_entity_poly.entity_id
_entity_poly.type
_entity_poly.pdbx_seq_one_letter_code
_entity_poly.pdbx_strand_id
1 'polypeptide(L)'
;MRYRAPIAAVAFLFSISASAGVFKDETDRFTGNRAVRWDSLPAQANEFSFSTVALYLKGSPGPGYYKVQLITWGDSAEFRECHHTNWLVDGVIDPYLEYEYSATSAGSATIERFDKQVDRANLQRLASAKLIEFQVCGTEGKISQSDMEGMRKVLDATK
;
A
#
# COMPACT_ATOMS: atom_id res chain seq x y z
N MET A 1 -53.66 16.69 29.03
CA MET A 1 -52.27 16.96 29.45
C MET A 1 -51.33 16.33 28.44
N ARG A 2 -50.39 17.13 27.92
CA ARG A 2 -49.38 16.78 26.92
C ARG A 2 -48.25 16.00 27.58
N TYR A 3 -47.79 14.89 27.00
CA TYR A 3 -46.38 14.52 27.06
C TYR A 3 -45.99 13.85 25.73
N ARG A 4 -45.38 14.65 24.85
CA ARG A 4 -44.59 14.18 23.71
C ARG A 4 -43.19 13.90 24.25
N ALA A 5 -42.74 12.65 24.20
CA ALA A 5 -41.35 12.31 24.44
C ALA A 5 -40.58 12.39 23.11
N PRO A 6 -39.53 13.21 22.96
CA PRO A 6 -38.66 13.15 21.81
C PRO A 6 -37.63 12.02 22.02
N ILE A 7 -37.62 11.03 21.12
CA ILE A 7 -36.52 10.07 21.02
C ILE A 7 -35.35 10.80 20.35
N ALA A 8 -34.33 11.12 21.14
CA ALA A 8 -33.07 11.65 20.65
C ALA A 8 -32.28 10.52 19.97
N ALA A 9 -32.23 10.53 18.64
CA ALA A 9 -31.33 9.69 17.88
C ALA A 9 -29.91 10.28 17.99
N VAL A 10 -29.08 9.68 18.85
CA VAL A 10 -27.65 9.97 18.92
C VAL A 10 -26.99 9.29 17.72
N ALA A 11 -26.76 10.05 16.65
CA ALA A 11 -25.92 9.62 15.56
C ALA A 11 -24.46 9.61 16.03
N PHE A 12 -23.94 8.44 16.39
CA PHE A 12 -22.51 8.21 16.56
C PHE A 12 -21.84 8.36 15.20
N LEU A 13 -21.27 9.54 14.95
CA LEU A 13 -20.28 9.75 13.89
C LEU A 13 -19.03 8.98 14.29
N PHE A 14 -18.94 7.71 13.87
CA PHE A 14 -17.67 7.00 13.85
C PHE A 14 -16.78 7.71 12.83
N SER A 15 -15.93 8.61 13.30
CA SER A 15 -14.80 9.12 12.54
C SER A 15 -13.86 7.95 12.27
N ILE A 16 -14.06 7.27 11.14
CA ILE A 16 -13.10 6.31 10.61
C ILE A 16 -11.91 7.17 10.17
N SER A 17 -10.92 7.32 11.04
CA SER A 17 -9.61 7.84 10.68
C SER A 17 -8.93 6.82 9.78
N ALA A 18 -9.36 6.76 8.52
CA ALA A 18 -8.62 6.06 7.49
C ALA A 18 -7.30 6.83 7.33
N SER A 19 -6.18 6.23 7.73
CA SER A 19 -4.86 6.67 7.29
C SER A 19 -4.86 6.56 5.78
N ALA A 20 -5.17 7.68 5.11
CA ALA A 20 -5.23 7.74 3.67
C ALA A 20 -3.79 7.90 3.16
N GLY A 21 -3.36 6.99 2.30
CA GLY A 21 -2.11 7.16 1.57
C GLY A 21 -2.10 8.48 0.79
N VAL A 22 -0.90 8.93 0.44
CA VAL A 22 -0.67 10.20 -0.24
C VAL A 22 -0.19 9.94 -1.65
N PHE A 23 -0.90 10.51 -2.63
CA PHE A 23 -0.46 10.50 -4.03
C PHE A 23 0.52 11.65 -4.28
N LYS A 24 1.65 11.35 -4.92
CA LYS A 24 2.67 12.33 -5.31
C LYS A 24 3.14 12.07 -6.73
N ASP A 25 3.36 13.16 -7.47
CA ASP A 25 4.00 13.14 -8.78
C ASP A 25 5.03 14.26 -8.79
N GLU A 26 6.30 13.89 -8.62
CA GLU A 26 7.37 14.84 -8.35
C GLU A 26 8.57 14.56 -9.25
N THR A 27 9.22 15.63 -9.70
CA THR A 27 10.52 15.54 -10.36
C THR A 27 11.59 16.04 -9.42
N ASP A 28 12.56 15.18 -9.12
CA ASP A 28 13.73 15.55 -8.33
C ASP A 28 14.58 16.53 -9.14
N ARG A 29 14.72 17.76 -8.63
CA ARG A 29 15.47 18.84 -9.29
C ARG A 29 16.97 18.58 -9.42
N PHE A 30 17.54 17.70 -8.60
CA PHE A 30 18.97 17.39 -8.61
C PHE A 30 19.28 16.26 -9.59
N THR A 31 18.48 15.19 -9.58
CA THR A 31 18.71 14.02 -10.43
C THR A 31 17.99 14.12 -11.78
N GLY A 32 16.92 14.91 -11.87
CA GLY A 32 16.03 14.98 -13.02
C GLY A 32 15.11 13.76 -13.15
N ASN A 33 15.09 12.86 -12.17
CA ASN A 33 14.19 11.70 -12.16
C ASN A 33 12.79 12.12 -11.72
N ARG A 34 11.76 11.64 -12.41
CA ARG A 34 10.36 11.80 -12.00
C ARG A 34 9.89 10.55 -11.28
N ALA A 35 9.13 10.72 -10.21
CA ALA A 35 8.51 9.61 -9.50
C ALA A 35 7.02 9.87 -9.29
N VAL A 36 6.20 8.90 -9.69
CA VAL A 36 4.76 8.87 -9.43
C VAL A 36 4.50 7.83 -8.36
N ARG A 37 3.97 8.23 -7.21
CA ARG A 37 3.89 7.39 -6.01
C ARG A 37 2.55 7.49 -5.31
N TRP A 38 2.13 6.36 -4.77
CA TRP A 38 1.19 6.26 -3.67
C TRP A 38 1.98 5.79 -2.46
N ASP A 39 2.18 6.69 -1.50
CA ASP A 39 2.88 6.40 -0.25
C ASP A 39 1.85 6.19 0.87
N SER A 40 1.80 4.98 1.43
CA SER A 40 0.85 4.59 2.47
C SER A 40 1.59 3.99 3.67
N LEU A 41 1.22 4.40 4.87
CA LEU A 41 1.76 3.90 6.13
C LEU A 41 0.63 3.41 7.04
N PRO A 42 0.83 2.27 7.74
CA PRO A 42 -0.21 1.72 8.59
C PRO A 42 -0.41 2.61 9.81
N ALA A 43 -1.68 2.74 10.22
CA ALA A 43 -2.07 3.62 11.32
C ALA A 43 -1.62 3.08 12.68
N GLN A 44 -1.53 1.76 12.81
CA GLN A 44 -1.13 1.06 14.03
C GLN A 44 0.11 0.21 13.78
N ALA A 45 0.84 -0.07 14.86
CA ALA A 45 1.96 -1.00 14.81
C ALA A 45 1.50 -2.40 14.37
N ASN A 46 2.34 -3.08 13.61
CA ASN A 46 2.14 -4.44 13.08
C ASN A 46 0.91 -4.60 12.14
N GLU A 47 0.21 -3.51 11.80
CA GLU A 47 -0.69 -3.46 10.66
C GLU A 47 0.11 -3.28 9.37
N PHE A 48 -0.52 -3.58 8.23
CA PHE A 48 0.09 -3.46 6.92
C PHE A 48 -0.60 -2.40 6.06
N SER A 49 0.21 -1.67 5.28
CA SER A 49 -0.26 -0.77 4.23
C SER A 49 0.45 -1.06 2.91
N PHE A 50 -0.17 -0.64 1.81
CA PHE A 50 0.34 -0.92 0.48
C PHE A 50 0.67 0.35 -0.29
N SER A 51 1.88 0.40 -0.81
CA SER A 51 2.43 1.52 -1.57
C SER A 51 2.77 1.09 -2.99
N THR A 52 2.73 2.03 -3.93
CA THR A 52 3.06 1.79 -5.34
C THR A 52 3.89 2.95 -5.86
N VAL A 53 4.97 2.66 -6.59
CA VAL A 53 5.82 3.67 -7.23
C VAL A 53 6.07 3.31 -8.68
N ALA A 54 6.07 4.33 -9.55
CA ALA A 54 6.68 4.31 -10.86
C ALA A 54 7.84 5.31 -10.88
N LEU A 55 9.02 4.86 -11.31
CA LEU A 55 10.18 5.73 -11.45
C LEU A 55 10.50 5.98 -12.93
N TYR A 56 10.62 7.24 -13.31
CA TYR A 56 11.14 7.70 -14.59
C TYR A 56 12.57 8.16 -14.40
N LEU A 57 13.50 7.52 -15.10
CA LEU A 57 14.87 8.02 -15.20
C LEU A 57 14.89 9.30 -16.05
N LYS A 58 15.82 10.21 -15.75
CA LYS A 58 15.99 11.46 -16.47
C LYS A 58 15.99 11.25 -17.99
N GLY A 59 15.08 11.94 -18.69
CA GLY A 59 14.97 11.90 -20.15
C GLY A 59 14.24 10.66 -20.71
N SER A 60 13.75 9.75 -19.86
CA SER A 60 12.99 8.59 -20.31
C SER A 60 11.55 8.96 -20.67
N PRO A 61 11.02 8.51 -21.82
CA PRO A 61 9.62 8.71 -22.19
C PRO A 61 8.65 7.84 -21.38
N GLY A 62 9.16 6.84 -20.65
CA GLY A 62 8.36 5.92 -19.83
C GLY A 62 9.01 5.58 -18.50
N PRO A 63 8.28 4.94 -17.57
CA PRO A 63 8.86 4.44 -16.33
C PRO A 63 9.95 3.41 -16.63
N GLY A 64 11.08 3.51 -15.93
CA GLY A 64 12.11 2.48 -15.94
C GLY A 64 11.67 1.23 -15.19
N TYR A 65 10.86 1.39 -14.13
CA TYR A 65 10.22 0.28 -13.42
C TYR A 65 8.99 0.75 -12.64
N TYR A 66 8.15 -0.22 -12.28
CA TYR A 66 7.16 -0.09 -11.21
C TYR A 66 7.58 -0.94 -10.02
N LYS A 67 7.24 -0.51 -8.82
CA LYS A 67 7.42 -1.29 -7.61
C LYS A 67 6.15 -1.20 -6.76
N VAL A 68 5.70 -2.35 -6.30
CA VAL A 68 4.68 -2.48 -5.26
C VAL A 68 5.37 -2.84 -3.96
N GLN A 69 4.80 -2.37 -2.85
CA GLN A 69 5.43 -2.50 -1.55
C GLN A 69 4.37 -2.71 -0.47
N LEU A 70 4.52 -3.77 0.34
CA LEU A 70 3.79 -3.94 1.59
C LEU A 70 4.67 -3.41 2.73
N ILE A 71 4.14 -2.54 3.57
CA ILE A 71 4.87 -1.89 4.68
C ILE A 71 4.19 -2.19 5.99
N THR A 72 4.98 -2.50 7.01
CA THR A 72 4.57 -2.50 8.41
C THR A 72 5.61 -1.78 9.28
N TRP A 73 5.25 -1.47 10.52
CA TRP A 73 6.18 -0.92 11.49
C TRP A 73 5.86 -1.43 12.89
N GLY A 74 6.89 -1.55 13.73
CA GLY A 74 6.77 -1.95 15.12
C GLY A 74 8.01 -1.58 15.93
N ASP A 75 8.07 -1.99 17.19
CA ASP A 75 9.23 -1.72 18.06
C ASP A 75 10.43 -2.63 17.73
N SER A 76 10.21 -3.69 16.95
CA SER A 76 11.24 -4.65 16.52
C SER A 76 11.00 -5.13 15.08
N ALA A 77 11.95 -5.87 14.51
CA ALA A 77 11.82 -6.49 13.19
C ALA A 77 11.13 -7.85 13.32
N GLU A 78 9.81 -7.87 13.43
CA GLU A 78 9.02 -9.08 13.70
C GLU A 78 9.03 -10.07 12.53
N PHE A 79 9.21 -9.57 11.31
CA PHE A 79 9.11 -10.36 10.09
C PHE A 79 10.46 -10.62 9.41
N ARG A 80 11.58 -10.42 10.11
CA ARG A 80 12.92 -10.56 9.51
C ARG A 80 13.24 -11.95 8.99
N GLU A 81 12.77 -12.98 9.67
CA GLU A 81 13.01 -14.37 9.30
C GLU A 81 11.97 -14.88 8.27
N CYS A 82 11.11 -13.99 7.77
CA CYS A 82 10.05 -14.31 6.82
C CYS A 82 10.55 -14.18 5.39
N HIS A 83 10.92 -15.31 4.80
CA HIS A 83 11.45 -15.35 3.44
C HIS A 83 10.39 -15.51 2.36
N HIS A 84 9.12 -15.73 2.72
CA HIS A 84 8.04 -15.98 1.78
C HIS A 84 6.75 -15.25 2.15
N THR A 85 6.01 -14.85 1.12
CA THR A 85 4.68 -14.28 1.24
C THR A 85 3.75 -15.01 0.28
N ASN A 86 2.53 -15.33 0.72
CA ASN A 86 1.49 -15.86 -0.16
C ASN A 86 0.53 -14.75 -0.56
N TRP A 87 0.02 -14.80 -1.79
CA TRP A 87 -0.88 -13.78 -2.32
C TRP A 87 -2.06 -14.42 -3.01
N LEU A 88 -3.23 -13.82 -2.83
CA LEU A 88 -4.44 -14.13 -3.57
C LEU A 88 -4.89 -12.87 -4.29
N VAL A 89 -5.12 -12.99 -5.60
CA VAL A 89 -5.73 -11.95 -6.42
C VAL A 89 -7.08 -12.47 -6.88
N ASP A 90 -8.15 -11.82 -6.43
CA ASP A 90 -9.53 -12.27 -6.62
C ASP A 90 -9.76 -13.73 -6.20
N GLY A 91 -9.11 -14.16 -5.11
CA GLY A 91 -9.20 -15.52 -4.56
C GLY A 91 -8.33 -16.57 -5.25
N VAL A 92 -7.53 -16.19 -6.24
CA VAL A 92 -6.62 -17.09 -6.97
C VAL A 92 -5.18 -16.84 -6.52
N ILE A 93 -4.44 -17.92 -6.26
CA ILE A 93 -3.01 -17.84 -5.91
C ILE A 93 -2.24 -17.09 -6.99
N ASP A 94 -1.49 -16.08 -6.57
CA ASP A 94 -0.62 -15.29 -7.42
C ASP A 94 0.85 -15.63 -7.14
N PRO A 95 1.51 -16.45 -7.99
CA PRO A 95 2.90 -16.83 -7.78
C PRO A 95 3.90 -15.73 -8.18
N TYR A 96 3.44 -14.61 -8.75
CA TYR A 96 4.32 -13.55 -9.25
C TYR A 96 4.67 -12.50 -8.18
N LEU A 97 4.00 -12.53 -7.04
CA LEU A 97 4.16 -11.58 -5.94
C LEU A 97 5.07 -12.09 -4.82
N GLU A 98 6.16 -12.79 -5.14
CA GLU A 98 7.21 -13.06 -4.15
C GLU A 98 8.06 -11.80 -3.93
N TYR A 99 8.11 -11.32 -2.70
CA TYR A 99 8.69 -10.03 -2.32
C TYR A 99 10.11 -10.16 -1.75
N GLU A 100 10.92 -9.12 -1.95
CA GLU A 100 12.20 -8.94 -1.28
C GLU A 100 11.97 -8.23 0.07
N TYR A 101 12.44 -8.84 1.16
CA TYR A 101 12.35 -8.26 2.49
C TYR A 101 13.44 -7.23 2.75
N SER A 102 13.10 -6.13 3.41
CA SER A 102 14.06 -5.20 4.02
C SER A 102 13.52 -4.60 5.32
N ALA A 103 14.43 -4.24 6.22
CA ALA A 103 14.12 -3.54 7.46
C ALA A 103 14.97 -2.30 7.62
N THR A 104 14.42 -1.26 8.21
CA THR A 104 15.17 -0.06 8.58
C THR A 104 14.67 0.48 9.90
N SER A 105 15.58 0.65 10.86
CA SER A 105 15.28 1.27 12.15
C SER A 105 15.33 2.80 12.02
N ALA A 106 14.29 3.46 12.55
CA ALA A 106 14.15 4.91 12.63
C ALA A 106 13.75 5.29 14.06
N GLY A 107 14.73 5.66 14.88
CA GLY A 107 14.51 5.90 16.31
C GLY A 107 14.17 4.59 17.04
N SER A 108 13.07 4.57 17.78
CA SER A 108 12.57 3.37 18.46
C SER A 108 11.73 2.46 17.57
N ALA A 109 11.35 2.89 16.37
CA ALA A 109 10.54 2.12 15.45
C ALA A 109 11.41 1.41 14.40
N THR A 110 11.02 0.20 14.03
CA THR A 110 11.53 -0.54 12.88
C THR A 110 10.46 -0.55 11.81
N ILE A 111 10.80 -0.07 10.60
CA ILE A 111 9.93 -0.18 9.43
C ILE A 111 10.38 -1.38 8.62
N GLU A 112 9.46 -2.30 8.36
CA GLU A 112 9.68 -3.51 7.57
C GLU A 112 8.93 -3.39 6.24
N ARG A 113 9.58 -3.82 5.17
CA ARG A 113 9.08 -3.68 3.80
C ARG A 113 9.26 -4.98 3.04
N PHE A 114 8.24 -5.28 2.25
CA PHE A 114 8.24 -6.36 1.29
C PHE A 114 8.11 -5.70 -0.09
N ASP A 115 9.18 -5.72 -0.87
CA ASP A 115 9.33 -4.97 -2.13
C ASP A 115 9.33 -5.89 -3.36
N LYS A 116 8.52 -5.55 -4.37
CA LYS A 116 8.50 -6.29 -5.63
C LYS A 116 8.47 -5.34 -6.79
N GLN A 117 9.48 -5.42 -7.65
CA GLN A 117 9.43 -4.78 -8.95
C GLN A 117 8.46 -5.54 -9.85
N VAL A 118 7.62 -4.80 -10.56
CA VAL A 118 6.63 -5.33 -11.50
C VAL A 118 6.72 -4.54 -12.80
N ASP A 119 6.33 -5.18 -13.91
CA ASP A 119 6.09 -4.46 -15.15
C ASP A 119 4.70 -3.80 -15.17
N ARG A 120 4.44 -2.99 -16.19
CA ARG A 120 3.15 -2.31 -16.35
C ARG A 120 1.99 -3.29 -16.50
N ALA A 121 2.19 -4.40 -17.20
CA ALA A 121 1.13 -5.38 -17.46
C ALA A 121 0.67 -6.06 -16.16
N ASN A 122 1.61 -6.44 -15.30
CA ASN A 122 1.34 -6.95 -13.97
C ASN A 122 0.70 -5.89 -13.08
N LEU A 123 1.20 -4.65 -13.09
CA LEU A 123 0.55 -3.58 -12.31
C LEU A 123 -0.90 -3.35 -12.77
N GLN A 124 -1.16 -3.39 -14.08
CA GLN A 124 -2.50 -3.28 -14.64
C GLN A 124 -3.42 -4.44 -14.24
N ARG A 125 -2.89 -5.67 -14.21
CA ARG A 125 -3.59 -6.84 -13.71
C ARG A 125 -3.98 -6.66 -12.23
N LEU A 126 -3.04 -6.25 -11.39
CA LEU A 126 -3.28 -5.99 -9.95
C LEU A 126 -4.28 -4.84 -9.75
N ALA A 127 -4.14 -3.74 -10.50
CA ALA A 127 -5.05 -2.60 -10.43
C ALA A 127 -6.48 -2.92 -10.87
N SER A 128 -6.64 -3.95 -11.72
CA SER A 128 -7.95 -4.43 -12.19
C SER A 128 -8.62 -5.41 -11.24
N ALA A 129 -7.89 -5.92 -10.24
CA ALA A 129 -8.44 -6.84 -9.24
C ALA A 129 -9.48 -6.14 -8.37
N LYS A 130 -10.46 -6.92 -7.91
CA LYS A 130 -11.47 -6.49 -6.94
C LYS A 130 -10.94 -6.60 -5.52
N LEU A 131 -10.14 -7.63 -5.26
CA LEU A 131 -9.57 -7.94 -3.96
C LEU A 131 -8.16 -8.49 -4.12
N ILE A 132 -7.25 -8.01 -3.28
CA ILE A 132 -5.91 -8.58 -3.14
C ILE A 132 -5.70 -8.89 -1.66
N GLU A 133 -5.37 -10.14 -1.38
CA GLU A 133 -5.10 -10.66 -0.04
C GLU A 133 -3.66 -11.15 0.01
N PHE A 134 -3.08 -11.10 1.20
CA PHE A 134 -1.71 -11.51 1.43
C PHE A 134 -1.61 -12.29 2.74
N GLN A 135 -0.55 -13.07 2.83
CA GLN A 135 -0.09 -13.71 4.05
C GLN A 135 1.42 -13.50 4.20
N VAL A 136 1.83 -12.92 5.31
CA VAL A 136 3.23 -12.72 5.70
C VAL A 136 3.45 -13.46 7.01
N CYS A 137 4.24 -14.54 6.99
CA CYS A 137 4.56 -15.31 8.20
C CYS A 137 3.36 -15.76 9.05
N GLY A 138 2.28 -16.16 8.38
CA GLY A 138 1.04 -16.58 9.04
C GLY A 138 0.12 -15.43 9.43
N THR A 139 0.56 -14.18 9.32
CA THR A 139 -0.31 -13.00 9.43
C THR A 139 -1.00 -12.74 8.10
N GLU A 140 -2.32 -12.82 8.09
CA GLU A 140 -3.14 -12.58 6.92
C GLU A 140 -3.70 -11.17 6.90
N GLY A 141 -3.87 -10.63 5.70
CA GLY A 141 -4.49 -9.33 5.51
C GLY A 141 -4.96 -9.14 4.08
N LYS A 142 -5.54 -7.97 3.84
CA LYS A 142 -6.00 -7.55 2.52
C LYS A 142 -5.60 -6.12 2.25
N ILE A 143 -5.35 -5.82 0.99
CA ILE A 143 -5.05 -4.46 0.57
C ILE A 143 -6.30 -3.60 0.76
N SER A 144 -6.13 -2.44 1.39
CA SER A 144 -7.24 -1.53 1.64
C SER A 144 -7.81 -1.00 0.33
N GLN A 145 -9.10 -0.64 0.32
CA GLN A 145 -9.71 -0.03 -0.87
C GLN A 145 -9.00 1.27 -1.28
N SER A 146 -8.56 2.06 -0.29
CA SER A 146 -7.80 3.29 -0.50
C SER A 146 -6.47 3.01 -1.21
N ASP A 147 -5.74 1.98 -0.80
CA ASP A 147 -4.48 1.62 -1.44
C ASP A 147 -4.69 1.00 -2.83
N MET A 148 -5.75 0.22 -3.04
CA MET A 148 -6.15 -0.26 -4.38
C MET A 148 -6.44 0.92 -5.32
N GLU A 149 -7.12 1.96 -4.83
CA GLU A 149 -7.36 3.19 -5.59
C GLU A 149 -6.07 4.00 -5.81
N GLY A 150 -5.19 4.04 -4.82
CA GLY A 150 -3.85 4.62 -4.93
C GLY A 150 -3.02 3.99 -6.04
N MET A 151 -2.99 2.65 -6.09
CA MET A 151 -2.34 1.89 -7.15
C MET A 151 -2.91 2.23 -8.53
N ARG A 152 -4.25 2.33 -8.67
CA ARG A 152 -4.91 2.75 -9.91
C ARG A 152 -4.50 4.17 -10.33
N LYS A 153 -4.43 5.12 -9.39
CA LYS A 153 -3.97 6.50 -9.67
C LYS A 153 -2.54 6.51 -10.21
N VAL A 154 -1.64 5.71 -9.64
CA VAL A 154 -0.25 5.59 -10.15
C VAL A 154 -0.22 5.02 -11.56
N LEU A 155 -0.98 3.95 -11.82
CA LEU A 155 -1.05 3.36 -13.16
C LEU A 155 -1.59 4.35 -14.21
N ASP A 156 -2.61 5.13 -13.83
CA ASP A 156 -3.25 6.12 -14.71
C ASP A 156 -2.34 7.31 -15.02
N ALA A 157 -1.60 7.82 -14.03
CA ALA A 157 -0.67 8.94 -14.20
C ALA A 157 0.61 8.58 -14.97
N THR A 158 0.76 7.30 -15.34
CA THR A 158 1.91 6.78 -16.08
C THR A 158 1.55 6.24 -17.47
N LYS A 159 0.36 6.58 -17.97
CA LYS A 159 -0.09 6.29 -19.34
C LYS A 159 0.76 7.01 -20.39
#